data_AF-A0A7L4JNP0-F1
#
_entry.id   AF-A0A7L4JNP0-F1
#
_cell.length_a   1.000
_cell.length_b   1.000
_cell.length_c   1.000
_cell.angle_alpha   90.00
_cell.angle_beta   90.00
_cell.angle_gamma   90.00
#
_symmetry.space_group_name_H-M   'P 1'
#
loop_
_entity.id
_entity.type
_entity.pdbx_description
1 polymer ?
#
loop_
_entity_poly.entity_id
_entity_poly.type
_entity_poly.pdbx_seq_one_letter_code
_entity_poly.pdbx_strand_id
1 'polypeptide(L)'
;IKEKMEEAEEDDMTSGDLGNGFGRRPGAVYEGEKLQSCYSFRSRKGSEKVCSSLLSAKRVEESDAAALSSLKRNSFYNGSSRTPFTSSTRQNSCDSNSEMSSEELKQQLQEAREEAEVLKVELEASQRQLEGKDEALRILQSMAVFNKATSHTKAMLEKSEEEKRTLEKEINILQWEIEFDQDRFKNIEDTWAEKYNRIYCENAALKEALKLRTEEVKTLKAENAILNQRSLEVLAMLDVKQRKVVQENMSLNKSDITDFTGLELAVLGACTCNTSGGQPCPCAKMAAVTRKQLLHLKQEIENLKKSKDEAYIMADAFRIAFEQQLMQRKDQALRLAEVIKIKKETKFTNWRCLKDNGN
;
A
#
# COMPACT_ATOMS: atom_id res chain seq x y z
N ILE A 1 -13.14 56.31 12.83
CA ILE A 1 -12.34 55.32 12.07
C ILE A 1 -10.94 55.29 12.69
N LYS A 2 -10.74 54.36 13.61
CA LYS A 2 -9.43 53.95 14.16
C LYS A 2 -9.66 52.63 14.89
N GLU A 3 -8.75 51.71 14.65
CA GLU A 3 -8.78 50.28 14.97
C GLU A 3 -8.87 49.99 16.48
N LYS A 4 -9.52 48.87 16.80
CA LYS A 4 -9.18 48.02 17.93
C LYS A 4 -9.34 46.56 17.48
N MET A 5 -8.21 45.86 17.33
CA MET A 5 -8.14 44.40 17.44
C MET A 5 -8.23 44.06 18.92
N GLU A 6 -9.20 43.24 19.30
CA GLU A 6 -9.15 42.43 20.51
C GLU A 6 -8.88 40.99 20.08
N GLU A 7 -7.77 40.44 20.56
CA GLU A 7 -7.40 39.03 20.46
C GLU A 7 -8.33 38.21 21.35
N ALA A 8 -9.00 37.22 20.76
CA ALA A 8 -9.64 36.14 21.51
C ALA A 8 -8.65 34.96 21.55
N GLU A 9 -8.10 34.69 22.73
CA GLU A 9 -7.48 33.40 23.05
C GLU A 9 -8.60 32.36 23.24
N GLU A 10 -8.80 31.49 22.26
CA GLU A 10 -9.62 30.29 22.43
C GLU A 10 -8.70 29.10 22.77
N ASP A 11 -8.88 28.63 24.00
CA ASP A 11 -8.33 27.41 24.60
C ASP A 11 -8.98 26.17 23.96
N ASP A 12 -8.35 25.63 22.92
CA ASP A 12 -8.80 24.43 22.20
C ASP A 12 -8.05 23.17 22.66
N MET A 13 -8.27 22.78 23.91
CA MET A 13 -7.77 21.51 24.49
C MET A 13 -8.89 20.60 25.01
N THR A 14 -10.05 20.60 24.36
CA THR A 14 -11.21 19.75 24.77
C THR A 14 -11.75 18.81 23.69
N SER A 15 -10.88 18.22 22.86
CA SER A 15 -11.27 17.04 22.07
C SER A 15 -10.09 16.13 21.69
N GLY A 16 -9.53 15.45 22.70
CA GLY A 16 -8.56 14.38 22.48
C GLY A 16 -9.22 13.10 21.96
N ASP A 17 -9.38 12.99 20.63
CA ASP A 17 -9.59 11.71 19.95
C ASP A 17 -8.22 11.06 19.72
N LEU A 18 -7.92 10.00 20.46
CA LEU A 18 -6.72 9.18 20.28
C LEU A 18 -6.91 8.26 19.06
N GLY A 19 -6.83 8.86 17.88
CA GLY A 19 -6.83 8.14 16.61
C GLY A 19 -5.64 7.19 16.48
N ASN A 20 -5.90 5.97 15.98
CA ASN A 20 -4.89 4.96 15.71
C ASN A 20 -3.80 5.49 14.74
N GLY A 21 -2.59 5.67 15.26
CA GLY A 21 -1.44 6.26 14.58
C GLY A 21 -0.88 5.45 13.41
N PHE A 22 -1.58 5.43 12.27
CA PHE A 22 -1.03 5.05 10.98
C PHE A 22 -0.57 6.29 10.20
N GLY A 23 0.33 7.08 10.79
CA GLY A 23 1.01 8.18 10.12
C GLY A 23 2.42 7.75 9.68
N ARG A 24 2.66 7.63 8.37
CA ARG A 24 4.02 7.54 7.82
C ARG A 24 4.68 8.91 7.90
N ARG A 25 5.92 8.99 8.39
CA ARG A 25 6.76 10.19 8.26
C ARG A 25 7.31 10.30 6.82
N PRO A 26 7.40 11.51 6.23
CA PRO A 26 8.13 11.72 4.98
C PRO A 26 9.64 11.55 5.20
N GLY A 27 10.32 10.73 4.40
CA GLY A 27 11.80 10.70 4.34
C GLY A 27 12.53 9.37 4.58
N ALA A 28 11.85 8.21 4.60
CA ALA A 28 12.55 6.92 4.71
C ALA A 28 13.08 6.44 3.33
N VAL A 29 14.40 6.48 3.14
CA VAL A 29 15.12 5.92 1.99
C VAL A 29 15.22 4.40 2.15
N TYR A 30 14.86 3.65 1.10
CA TYR A 30 15.07 2.19 1.04
C TYR A 30 16.39 1.87 0.32
N GLU A 31 17.26 1.15 1.00
CA GLU A 31 18.37 0.42 0.41
C GLU A 31 17.84 -0.94 -0.07
N GLY A 32 18.02 -1.24 -1.37
CA GLY A 32 17.51 -2.44 -1.98
C GLY A 32 18.51 -3.60 -1.92
N GLU A 33 18.02 -4.81 -1.66
CA GLU A 33 18.40 -5.99 -2.45
C GLU A 33 17.44 -7.17 -2.25
N LYS A 34 16.94 -7.65 -3.41
CA LYS A 34 16.61 -9.03 -3.82
C LYS A 34 16.06 -10.03 -2.77
N LEU A 35 14.82 -10.48 -2.99
CA LEU A 35 14.50 -11.82 -3.52
C LEU A 35 12.98 -12.08 -3.51
N GLN A 36 12.49 -12.45 -4.69
CA GLN A 36 11.65 -13.63 -4.94
C GLN A 36 10.26 -13.73 -4.26
N SER A 37 9.24 -13.52 -5.10
CA SER A 37 8.00 -14.31 -5.21
C SER A 37 7.33 -14.79 -3.91
N CYS A 38 6.15 -14.25 -3.61
CA CYS A 38 4.89 -15.00 -3.71
C CYS A 38 3.70 -14.14 -3.28
N TYR A 39 2.74 -14.03 -4.19
CA TYR A 39 1.38 -13.56 -3.94
C TYR A 39 0.65 -14.48 -2.93
N SER A 40 -0.05 -13.90 -1.96
CA SER A 40 -1.34 -14.47 -1.54
C SER A 40 -2.19 -13.42 -0.80
N PHE A 41 -3.07 -12.75 -1.56
CA PHE A 41 -4.24 -12.11 -0.98
C PHE A 41 -5.30 -13.16 -0.68
N ARG A 42 -5.77 -13.15 0.56
CA ARG A 42 -6.94 -13.87 1.03
C ARG A 42 -8.16 -13.01 0.73
N SER A 43 -9.03 -13.44 -0.20
CA SER A 43 -10.38 -12.90 -0.30
C SER A 43 -11.43 -14.01 -0.36
N ARG A 44 -12.55 -13.71 0.27
CA ARG A 44 -13.64 -14.57 0.67
C ARG A 44 -14.78 -14.43 -0.35
N LYS A 45 -15.01 -15.52 -1.09
CA LYS A 45 -16.34 -16.05 -1.50
C LYS A 45 -17.32 -15.10 -2.20
N GLY A 46 -17.51 -15.30 -3.51
CA GLY A 46 -18.66 -14.80 -4.27
C GLY A 46 -18.74 -15.41 -5.67
N SER A 47 -19.77 -16.22 -5.88
CA SER A 47 -20.47 -16.66 -7.12
C SER A 47 -19.76 -17.14 -8.40
N GLU A 48 -20.35 -18.22 -8.92
CA GLU A 48 -20.64 -18.57 -10.32
C GLU A 48 -19.54 -18.90 -11.35
N LYS A 49 -19.54 -20.20 -11.72
CA LYS A 49 -19.48 -20.78 -13.08
C LYS A 49 -19.06 -19.86 -14.24
N VAL A 50 -17.91 -20.16 -14.86
CA VAL A 50 -17.79 -20.40 -16.32
C VAL A 50 -16.65 -21.40 -16.59
N CYS A 51 -16.87 -22.25 -17.57
CA CYS A 51 -15.95 -23.19 -18.21
C CYS A 51 -14.65 -22.56 -18.75
N SER A 52 -13.63 -23.39 -18.93
CA SER A 52 -12.75 -23.38 -20.12
C SER A 52 -12.15 -24.80 -20.21
N SER A 53 -12.52 -25.61 -21.19
CA SER A 53 -12.09 -25.58 -22.60
C SER A 53 -10.62 -25.96 -22.77
N LEU A 54 -10.42 -27.09 -23.48
CA LEU A 54 -9.48 -27.32 -24.59
C LEU A 54 -8.62 -28.59 -24.47
N LEU A 55 -9.04 -29.58 -25.28
CA LEU A 55 -8.29 -30.24 -26.35
C LEU A 55 -6.80 -30.58 -26.13
N SER A 56 -6.49 -31.87 -26.26
CA SER A 56 -5.80 -32.46 -27.42
C SER A 56 -4.85 -33.59 -27.03
N ALA A 57 -5.12 -34.82 -27.47
CA ALA A 57 -4.08 -35.72 -28.00
C ALA A 57 -4.70 -37.01 -28.60
N LYS A 58 -4.54 -37.09 -29.92
CA LYS A 58 -4.55 -38.23 -30.85
C LYS A 58 -4.35 -39.67 -30.31
N ARG A 59 -5.11 -40.56 -30.99
CA ARG A 59 -4.78 -41.88 -31.56
C ARG A 59 -4.59 -43.09 -30.60
N VAL A 60 -5.42 -44.12 -30.76
CA VAL A 60 -5.17 -45.39 -31.50
C VAL A 60 -6.36 -46.34 -31.26
N GLU A 61 -6.72 -47.12 -32.29
CA GLU A 61 -7.75 -48.17 -32.35
C GLU A 61 -7.52 -49.30 -31.33
N GLU A 62 -8.59 -49.95 -30.84
CA GLU A 62 -9.07 -51.27 -31.31
C GLU A 62 -10.04 -51.91 -30.28
N SER A 63 -11.21 -52.24 -30.80
CA SER A 63 -12.12 -53.37 -30.53
C SER A 63 -12.27 -54.04 -29.15
N ASP A 64 -13.56 -54.17 -28.82
CA ASP A 64 -14.28 -55.32 -28.25
C ASP A 64 -14.43 -55.55 -26.73
N ALA A 65 -15.72 -55.47 -26.38
CA ALA A 65 -16.51 -56.45 -25.64
C ALA A 65 -16.42 -56.51 -24.10
N ALA A 66 -17.53 -56.02 -23.53
CA ALA A 66 -18.31 -56.60 -22.43
C ALA A 66 -17.73 -56.51 -21.01
N ALA A 67 -18.41 -55.75 -20.15
CA ALA A 67 -19.54 -56.30 -19.37
C ALA A 67 -19.87 -55.38 -18.17
N LEU A 68 -21.10 -54.84 -18.16
CA LEU A 68 -21.96 -54.76 -16.98
C LEU A 68 -23.40 -54.79 -17.53
N SER A 69 -24.10 -55.93 -17.48
CA SER A 69 -24.73 -56.56 -16.32
C SER A 69 -25.83 -55.70 -15.68
N SER A 70 -27.05 -56.20 -15.88
CA SER A 70 -28.22 -56.17 -14.98
C SER A 70 -28.94 -54.84 -14.72
N LEU A 71 -30.04 -54.62 -15.45
CA LEU A 71 -31.39 -54.50 -14.86
C LEU A 71 -32.47 -54.75 -15.94
N LYS A 72 -32.92 -55.99 -16.10
CA LYS A 72 -34.24 -56.49 -15.67
C LYS A 72 -35.45 -55.67 -16.16
N ARG A 73 -35.79 -55.90 -17.43
CA ARG A 73 -37.10 -56.34 -17.95
C ARG A 73 -38.31 -56.19 -16.98
N ASN A 74 -39.22 -55.29 -17.33
CA ASN A 74 -40.69 -55.31 -17.17
C ASN A 74 -41.21 -54.37 -18.27
N SER A 75 -41.57 -54.80 -19.49
CA SER A 75 -42.84 -55.45 -19.83
C SER A 75 -43.98 -55.07 -18.90
N PHE A 76 -44.77 -54.07 -19.30
CA PHE A 76 -46.24 -54.07 -19.20
C PHE A 76 -46.76 -52.97 -20.15
N TYR A 77 -47.29 -53.40 -21.29
CA TYR A 77 -48.35 -52.66 -21.95
C TYR A 77 -49.58 -52.75 -21.05
N ASN A 78 -50.20 -51.63 -20.70
CA ASN A 78 -51.58 -51.62 -20.24
C ASN A 78 -52.35 -50.62 -21.10
N GLY A 79 -53.26 -51.15 -21.91
CA GLY A 79 -54.12 -50.38 -22.79
C GLY A 79 -55.44 -49.99 -22.12
N SER A 80 -56.37 -49.62 -23.00
CA SER A 80 -57.80 -49.48 -22.80
C SER A 80 -58.31 -48.07 -22.50
N SER A 81 -58.46 -47.27 -23.56
CA SER A 81 -59.67 -46.44 -23.72
C SER A 81 -60.70 -47.26 -24.50
N ARG A 82 -61.79 -47.56 -23.80
CA ARG A 82 -62.96 -48.33 -24.20
C ARG A 82 -63.61 -47.74 -25.45
N THR A 83 -63.87 -48.58 -26.46
CA THR A 83 -65.22 -48.86 -26.99
C THR A 83 -65.16 -50.05 -27.96
N PRO A 84 -66.26 -50.80 -28.10
CA PRO A 84 -66.25 -52.23 -28.37
C PRO A 84 -66.37 -52.51 -29.86
N PHE A 85 -65.70 -53.54 -30.38
CA PHE A 85 -66.25 -54.38 -31.44
C PHE A 85 -65.46 -55.69 -31.54
N THR A 86 -66.08 -56.73 -30.97
CA THR A 86 -66.02 -58.17 -31.28
C THR A 86 -64.93 -58.69 -32.23
N SER A 87 -64.05 -59.56 -31.70
CA SER A 87 -63.37 -60.59 -32.50
C SER A 87 -64.17 -61.89 -32.45
N SER A 88 -64.69 -62.30 -33.61
CA SER A 88 -65.29 -63.62 -33.84
C SER A 88 -64.22 -64.55 -34.41
N THR A 89 -63.89 -65.63 -33.72
CA THR A 89 -63.35 -66.85 -34.35
C THR A 89 -63.63 -68.05 -33.47
N ARG A 90 -64.76 -68.74 -33.71
CA ARG A 90 -64.82 -70.19 -34.00
C ARG A 90 -66.28 -70.66 -34.14
N GLN A 91 -66.55 -71.14 -35.36
CA GLN A 91 -67.34 -72.32 -35.72
C GLN A 91 -68.72 -72.50 -35.04
N ASN A 92 -69.81 -72.33 -35.79
CA ASN A 92 -70.50 -73.45 -36.45
C ASN A 92 -71.71 -72.98 -37.30
N SER A 93 -71.78 -73.55 -38.50
CA SER A 93 -72.96 -73.90 -39.32
C SER A 93 -74.23 -73.03 -39.24
N CYS A 94 -74.55 -72.34 -40.33
CA CYS A 94 -75.62 -72.77 -41.24
C CYS A 94 -75.74 -71.80 -42.42
N ASP A 95 -75.36 -72.30 -43.59
CA ASP A 95 -76.01 -72.08 -44.88
C ASP A 95 -76.56 -70.67 -45.15
N SER A 96 -75.67 -69.83 -45.66
CA SER A 96 -76.04 -68.85 -46.67
C SER A 96 -74.89 -68.78 -47.65
N ASN A 97 -74.81 -69.81 -48.51
CA ASN A 97 -74.15 -69.71 -49.79
C ASN A 97 -74.87 -68.63 -50.60
N SER A 98 -74.52 -67.37 -50.37
CA SER A 98 -74.36 -66.48 -51.50
C SER A 98 -72.94 -66.73 -51.95
N GLU A 99 -72.76 -67.51 -53.01
CA GLU A 99 -71.55 -67.44 -53.81
C GLU A 99 -71.31 -65.95 -54.04
N MET A 100 -70.36 -65.36 -53.30
CA MET A 100 -69.78 -64.09 -53.70
C MET A 100 -69.33 -64.35 -55.12
N SER A 101 -69.99 -63.71 -56.09
CA SER A 101 -69.81 -64.11 -57.48
C SER A 101 -68.31 -63.99 -57.80
N SER A 102 -67.78 -64.79 -58.73
CA SER A 102 -66.35 -64.69 -59.04
C SER A 102 -65.93 -63.25 -59.39
N GLU A 103 -66.89 -62.41 -59.80
CA GLU A 103 -66.72 -60.98 -60.04
C GLU A 103 -66.58 -60.16 -58.76
N GLU A 104 -67.39 -60.37 -57.72
CA GLU A 104 -67.29 -59.64 -56.45
C GLU A 104 -65.96 -59.92 -55.73
N LEU A 105 -65.48 -61.17 -55.76
CA LEU A 105 -64.20 -61.57 -55.16
C LEU A 105 -63.00 -60.97 -55.94
N LYS A 106 -63.11 -60.89 -57.28
CA LYS A 106 -62.15 -60.17 -58.13
C LYS A 106 -62.19 -58.67 -57.87
N GLN A 107 -63.37 -58.11 -57.66
CA GLN A 107 -63.57 -56.70 -57.34
C GLN A 107 -62.93 -56.34 -55.99
N GLN A 108 -63.15 -57.13 -54.93
CA GLN A 108 -62.48 -56.89 -53.65
C GLN A 108 -60.96 -57.04 -53.72
N LEU A 109 -60.44 -58.00 -54.50
CA LEU A 109 -59.00 -58.13 -54.73
C LEU A 109 -58.41 -56.92 -55.48
N GLN A 110 -59.15 -56.41 -56.45
CA GLN A 110 -58.80 -55.22 -57.21
C GLN A 110 -58.83 -53.96 -56.33
N GLU A 111 -59.88 -53.79 -55.52
CA GLU A 111 -60.02 -52.70 -54.54
C GLU A 111 -58.92 -52.75 -53.47
N ALA A 112 -58.63 -53.92 -52.90
CA ALA A 112 -57.55 -54.09 -51.93
C ALA A 112 -56.17 -53.81 -52.54
N ARG A 113 -55.99 -54.12 -53.83
CA ARG A 113 -54.77 -53.78 -54.57
C ARG A 113 -54.66 -52.28 -54.82
N GLU A 114 -55.75 -51.62 -55.19
CA GLU A 114 -55.80 -50.16 -55.36
C GLU A 114 -55.56 -49.43 -54.04
N GLU A 115 -56.16 -49.91 -52.94
CA GLU A 115 -55.91 -49.40 -51.59
C GLU A 115 -54.45 -49.59 -51.17
N ALA A 116 -53.84 -50.74 -51.48
CA ALA A 116 -52.41 -50.96 -51.21
C ALA A 116 -51.49 -50.00 -51.99
N GLU A 117 -51.82 -49.67 -53.24
CA GLU A 117 -51.08 -48.67 -54.01
C GLU A 117 -51.30 -47.25 -53.45
N VAL A 118 -52.51 -46.90 -53.03
CA VAL A 118 -52.79 -45.62 -52.36
C VAL A 118 -52.00 -45.50 -51.06
N LEU A 119 -52.03 -46.53 -50.20
CA LEU A 119 -51.28 -46.54 -48.94
C LEU A 119 -49.76 -46.47 -49.17
N LYS A 120 -49.26 -47.05 -50.24
CA LYS A 120 -47.84 -46.93 -50.62
C LYS A 120 -47.48 -45.50 -50.99
N VAL A 121 -48.33 -44.82 -51.76
CA VAL A 121 -48.14 -43.40 -52.10
C VAL A 121 -48.22 -42.52 -50.86
N GLU A 122 -49.17 -42.76 -49.96
CA GLU A 122 -49.28 -42.04 -48.67
C GLU A 122 -48.09 -42.29 -47.75
N LEU A 123 -47.56 -43.52 -47.72
CA LEU A 123 -46.35 -43.86 -46.98
C LEU A 123 -45.13 -43.11 -47.54
N GLU A 124 -44.95 -43.09 -48.86
CA GLU A 124 -43.89 -42.32 -49.50
C GLU A 124 -44.04 -40.81 -49.25
N ALA A 125 -45.26 -40.27 -49.28
CA ALA A 125 -45.52 -38.87 -48.97
C ALA A 125 -45.18 -38.55 -47.49
N SER A 126 -45.58 -39.43 -46.57
CA SER A 126 -45.25 -39.32 -45.14
C SER A 126 -43.76 -39.44 -44.89
N GLN A 127 -43.06 -40.31 -45.61
CA GLN A 127 -41.61 -40.47 -45.51
C GLN A 127 -40.86 -39.22 -45.98
N ARG A 128 -41.23 -38.65 -47.14
CA ARG A 128 -40.68 -37.36 -47.59
C ARG A 128 -40.96 -36.24 -46.60
N GLN A 129 -42.13 -36.23 -45.96
CA GLN A 129 -42.46 -35.25 -44.94
C GLN A 129 -41.60 -35.42 -43.67
N LEU A 130 -41.32 -36.67 -43.26
CA LEU A 130 -40.44 -36.97 -42.14
C LEU A 130 -39.00 -36.52 -42.44
N GLU A 131 -38.48 -36.86 -43.62
CA GLU A 131 -37.16 -36.41 -44.08
C GLU A 131 -37.05 -34.87 -44.09
N GLY A 132 -38.10 -34.17 -44.53
CA GLY A 132 -38.16 -32.71 -44.46
C GLY A 132 -38.14 -32.15 -43.02
N LYS A 133 -38.83 -32.82 -42.09
CA LYS A 133 -38.79 -32.46 -40.65
C LYS A 133 -37.41 -32.73 -40.04
N ASP A 134 -36.76 -33.82 -40.41
CA ASP A 134 -35.42 -34.17 -39.92
C ASP A 134 -34.38 -33.17 -40.41
N GLU A 135 -34.46 -32.72 -41.67
CA GLU A 135 -33.58 -31.67 -42.18
C GLU A 135 -33.81 -30.33 -41.47
N ALA A 136 -35.07 -29.94 -41.25
CA ALA A 136 -35.41 -28.73 -40.51
C ALA A 136 -34.88 -28.78 -39.07
N LEU A 137 -35.00 -29.93 -38.40
CA LEU A 137 -34.43 -30.14 -37.06
C LEU A 137 -32.90 -30.01 -37.06
N ARG A 138 -32.22 -30.55 -38.07
CA ARG A 138 -30.76 -30.45 -38.20
C ARG A 138 -30.32 -28.99 -38.35
N ILE A 139 -31.01 -28.21 -39.16
CA ILE A 139 -30.74 -26.77 -39.33
C ILE A 139 -30.92 -26.02 -38.01
N LEU A 140 -32.05 -26.24 -37.31
CA LEU A 140 -32.33 -25.59 -36.02
C LEU A 140 -31.32 -25.96 -34.94
N GLN A 141 -30.88 -27.23 -34.89
CA GLN A 141 -29.83 -27.67 -33.97
C GLN A 141 -28.50 -27.00 -34.28
N SER A 142 -28.10 -26.92 -35.56
CA SER A 142 -26.86 -26.22 -35.95
C SER A 142 -26.91 -24.74 -35.56
N MET A 143 -28.06 -24.09 -35.77
CA MET A 143 -28.30 -22.69 -35.41
C MET A 143 -28.22 -22.50 -33.88
N ALA A 144 -28.79 -23.41 -33.10
CA ALA A 144 -28.73 -23.36 -31.64
C ALA A 144 -27.30 -23.49 -31.11
N VAL A 145 -26.50 -24.41 -31.67
CA VAL A 145 -25.08 -24.57 -31.31
C VAL A 145 -24.28 -23.32 -31.70
N PHE A 146 -24.49 -22.79 -32.91
CA PHE A 146 -23.81 -21.59 -33.37
C PHE A 146 -24.16 -20.35 -32.54
N ASN A 147 -25.44 -20.16 -32.21
CA ASN A 147 -25.89 -19.07 -31.34
C ASN A 147 -25.27 -19.15 -29.95
N LYS A 148 -25.13 -20.36 -29.39
CA LYS A 148 -24.49 -20.57 -28.09
C LYS A 148 -23.00 -20.26 -28.11
N ALA A 149 -22.28 -20.63 -29.18
CA ALA A 149 -20.86 -20.30 -29.33
C ALA A 149 -20.64 -18.80 -29.55
N THR A 150 -21.50 -18.18 -30.36
CA THR A 150 -21.44 -16.75 -30.69
C THR A 150 -21.77 -15.89 -29.47
N SER A 151 -22.77 -16.27 -28.66
CA SER A 151 -23.14 -15.51 -27.46
C SER A 151 -22.04 -15.52 -26.40
N HIS A 152 -21.39 -16.67 -26.16
CA HIS A 152 -20.25 -16.75 -25.25
C HIS A 152 -19.08 -15.86 -25.71
N THR A 153 -18.77 -15.88 -27.00
CA THR A 153 -17.68 -15.07 -27.57
C THR A 153 -17.99 -13.58 -27.45
N LYS A 154 -19.24 -13.17 -27.73
CA LYS A 154 -19.69 -11.79 -27.58
C LYS A 154 -19.59 -11.31 -26.13
N ALA A 155 -20.05 -12.12 -25.17
CA ALA A 155 -19.97 -11.78 -23.75
C ALA A 155 -18.52 -11.67 -23.24
N MET A 156 -17.61 -12.54 -23.71
CA MET A 156 -16.19 -12.42 -23.37
C MET A 156 -15.55 -11.15 -23.93
N LEU A 157 -15.92 -10.76 -25.16
CA LEU A 157 -15.45 -9.53 -25.79
C LEU A 157 -15.93 -8.30 -25.01
N GLU A 158 -17.22 -8.22 -24.68
CA GLU A 158 -17.80 -7.14 -23.87
C GLU A 158 -17.11 -7.03 -22.50
N LYS A 159 -16.83 -8.17 -21.85
CA LYS A 159 -16.10 -8.21 -20.58
C LYS A 159 -14.66 -7.67 -20.73
N SER A 160 -13.95 -8.08 -21.78
CA SER A 160 -12.60 -7.59 -22.06
C SER A 160 -12.58 -6.09 -22.36
N GLU A 161 -13.61 -5.54 -23.01
CA GLU A 161 -13.74 -4.11 -23.26
C GLU A 161 -14.01 -3.32 -21.97
N GLU A 162 -14.79 -3.86 -21.03
CA GLU A 162 -14.96 -3.26 -19.71
C GLU A 162 -13.64 -3.25 -18.93
N GLU A 163 -12.92 -4.38 -18.89
CA GLU A 163 -11.61 -4.47 -18.24
C GLU A 163 -10.62 -3.45 -18.85
N LYS A 164 -10.59 -3.33 -20.18
CA LYS A 164 -9.80 -2.30 -20.87
C LYS A 164 -10.20 -0.89 -20.41
N ARG A 165 -11.50 -0.57 -20.35
CA ARG A 165 -12.00 0.74 -19.89
C ARG A 165 -11.64 1.01 -18.44
N THR A 166 -11.59 -0.01 -17.58
CA THR A 166 -11.12 0.16 -16.19
C THR A 166 -9.63 0.44 -16.12
N LEU A 167 -8.81 -0.30 -16.87
CA LEU A 167 -7.36 -0.08 -16.93
C LEU A 167 -7.01 1.29 -17.51
N GLU A 168 -7.75 1.77 -18.52
CA GLU A 168 -7.56 3.12 -19.06
C GLU A 168 -7.80 4.21 -18.00
N LYS A 169 -8.79 4.04 -17.11
CA LYS A 169 -9.02 4.97 -16.00
C LYS A 169 -7.89 4.94 -14.98
N GLU A 170 -7.41 3.75 -14.63
CA GLU A 170 -6.27 3.58 -13.73
C GLU A 170 -4.99 4.22 -14.30
N ILE A 171 -4.71 3.99 -15.60
CA ILE A 171 -3.59 4.63 -16.29
C ILE A 171 -3.72 6.14 -16.23
N ASN A 172 -4.90 6.70 -16.50
CA ASN A 172 -5.11 8.14 -16.43
C ASN A 172 -4.86 8.67 -15.00
N ILE A 173 -5.37 8.00 -13.97
CA ILE A 173 -5.14 8.41 -12.56
C ILE A 173 -3.64 8.37 -12.23
N LEU A 174 -2.96 7.27 -12.57
CA LEU A 174 -1.52 7.13 -12.32
C LEU A 174 -0.71 8.19 -13.08
N GLN A 175 -1.12 8.55 -14.29
CA GLN A 175 -0.46 9.59 -15.06
C GLN A 175 -0.60 10.97 -14.39
N TRP A 176 -1.79 11.30 -13.89
CA TRP A 176 -2.00 12.50 -13.07
C TRP A 176 -1.17 12.50 -11.77
N GLU A 177 -1.10 11.37 -11.07
CA GLU A 177 -0.29 11.23 -9.85
C GLU A 177 1.20 11.45 -10.14
N ILE A 178 1.70 10.89 -11.25
CA ILE A 178 3.09 11.09 -11.69
C ILE A 178 3.37 12.56 -12.00
N GLU A 179 2.49 13.22 -12.76
CA GLU A 179 2.65 14.65 -13.10
C GLU A 179 2.61 15.53 -11.86
N PHE A 180 1.69 15.25 -10.94
CA PHE A 180 1.59 15.96 -9.66
C PHE A 180 2.85 15.79 -8.81
N ASP A 181 3.36 14.56 -8.68
CA ASP A 181 4.57 14.30 -7.92
C ASP A 181 5.80 14.95 -8.58
N GLN A 182 5.89 14.94 -9.91
CA GLN A 182 6.96 15.62 -10.65
C GLN A 182 6.97 17.13 -10.37
N ASP A 183 5.81 17.80 -10.41
CA ASP A 183 5.72 19.22 -10.08
C ASP A 183 6.09 19.50 -8.63
N ARG A 184 5.62 18.65 -7.70
CA ARG A 184 5.99 18.74 -6.28
C ARG A 184 7.50 18.60 -6.08
N PHE A 185 8.14 17.63 -6.73
CA PHE A 185 9.59 17.44 -6.62
C PHE A 185 10.36 18.62 -7.18
N LYS A 186 9.96 19.13 -8.34
CA LYS A 186 10.59 20.29 -8.96
C LYS A 186 10.52 21.53 -8.05
N ASN A 187 9.37 21.80 -7.44
CA ASN A 187 9.23 22.90 -6.49
C ASN A 187 10.13 22.72 -5.25
N ILE A 188 10.26 21.50 -4.74
CA ILE A 188 11.18 21.19 -3.64
C ILE A 188 12.64 21.41 -4.08
N GLU A 189 13.03 20.94 -5.26
CA GLU A 189 14.38 21.15 -5.81
C GLU A 189 14.71 22.63 -5.96
N ASP A 190 13.79 23.43 -6.54
CA ASP A 190 13.96 24.87 -6.73
C ASP A 190 14.11 25.60 -5.39
N THR A 191 13.24 25.30 -4.41
CA THR A 191 13.34 25.93 -3.07
C THR A 191 14.62 25.56 -2.32
N TRP A 192 15.13 24.33 -2.47
CA TRP A 192 16.40 23.94 -1.89
C TRP A 192 17.59 24.58 -2.61
N ALA A 193 17.54 24.70 -3.93
CA ALA A 193 18.55 25.39 -4.71
C ALA A 193 18.65 26.88 -4.30
N GLU A 194 17.52 27.56 -4.13
CA GLU A 194 17.48 28.94 -3.64
C GLU A 194 18.07 29.09 -2.23
N LYS A 195 17.69 28.21 -1.29
CA LYS A 195 18.26 28.20 0.07
C LYS A 195 19.76 27.98 0.06
N TYR A 196 20.22 27.02 -0.75
CA TYR A 196 21.64 26.74 -0.91
C TYR A 196 22.39 27.96 -1.45
N ASN A 197 21.89 28.57 -2.53
CA ASN A 197 22.49 29.76 -3.14
C ASN A 197 22.54 30.94 -2.16
N ARG A 198 21.47 31.15 -1.38
CA ARG A 198 21.45 32.19 -0.34
C ARG A 198 22.56 31.98 0.70
N ILE A 199 22.65 30.77 1.26
CA ILE A 199 23.69 30.43 2.26
C ILE A 199 25.09 30.54 1.65
N TYR A 200 25.26 30.14 0.38
CA TYR A 200 26.53 30.26 -0.32
C TYR A 200 26.97 31.72 -0.44
N CYS A 201 26.08 32.62 -0.85
CA CYS A 201 26.33 34.06 -0.93
C CYS A 201 26.61 34.67 0.46
N GLU A 202 25.82 34.32 1.47
CA GLU A 202 26.03 34.77 2.86
C GLU A 202 27.40 34.35 3.38
N ASN A 203 27.79 33.09 3.16
CA ASN A 203 29.11 32.58 3.55
C ASN A 203 30.25 33.30 2.84
N ALA A 204 30.09 33.62 1.55
CA ALA A 204 31.08 34.39 0.80
C ALA A 204 31.24 35.80 1.41
N ALA A 205 30.12 36.48 1.71
CA ALA A 205 30.13 37.79 2.34
C ALA A 205 30.77 37.77 3.74
N LEU A 206 30.44 36.78 4.56
CA LEU A 206 31.03 36.60 5.89
C LEU A 206 32.54 36.32 5.81
N LYS A 207 32.99 35.55 4.81
CA LYS A 207 34.41 35.28 4.60
C LYS A 207 35.19 36.55 4.25
N GLU A 208 34.65 37.41 3.39
CA GLU A 208 35.27 38.69 3.08
C GLU A 208 35.25 39.65 4.27
N ALA A 209 34.14 39.72 5.01
CA ALA A 209 34.06 40.51 6.24
C ALA A 209 35.10 40.07 7.29
N LEU A 210 35.29 38.75 7.45
CA LEU A 210 36.29 38.20 8.36
C LEU A 210 37.72 38.57 7.93
N LYS A 211 38.03 38.54 6.63
CA LYS A 211 39.33 38.98 6.11
C LYS A 211 39.58 40.45 6.43
N LEU A 212 38.61 41.32 6.14
CA LEU A 212 38.71 42.75 6.44
C LEU A 212 38.94 43.01 7.93
N ARG A 213 38.17 42.35 8.81
CA ARG A 213 38.36 42.46 10.27
C ARG A 213 39.72 41.92 10.72
N THR A 214 40.22 40.87 10.07
CA THR A 214 41.56 40.33 10.37
C THR A 214 42.66 41.32 9.97
N GLU A 215 42.50 42.01 8.84
CA GLU A 215 43.42 43.07 8.39
C GLU A 215 43.39 44.28 9.33
N GLU A 216 42.19 44.74 9.72
CA GLU A 216 42.01 45.82 10.70
C GLU A 216 42.65 45.47 12.06
N VAL A 217 42.51 44.24 12.54
CA VAL A 217 43.17 43.80 13.78
C VAL A 217 44.70 43.84 13.62
N LYS A 218 45.24 43.48 12.45
CA LYS A 218 46.68 43.57 12.19
C LYS A 218 47.17 45.01 12.18
N THR A 219 46.44 45.94 11.56
CA THR A 219 46.82 47.36 11.55
C THR A 219 46.76 47.96 12.95
N LEU A 220 45.69 47.72 13.70
CA LEU A 220 45.56 48.19 15.08
C LEU A 220 46.65 47.61 16.00
N LYS A 221 47.04 46.34 15.82
CA LYS A 221 48.16 45.76 16.56
C LYS A 221 49.49 46.47 16.24
N ALA A 222 49.74 46.79 14.98
CA ALA A 222 50.94 47.52 14.59
C ALA A 222 50.95 48.95 15.15
N GLU A 223 49.82 49.67 15.08
CA GLU A 223 49.68 51.01 15.66
C GLU A 223 49.86 51.01 17.18
N ASN A 224 49.26 50.05 17.87
CA ASN A 224 49.42 49.88 19.32
C ASN A 224 50.88 49.58 19.68
N ALA A 225 51.59 48.76 18.90
CA ALA A 225 53.02 48.53 19.12
C ALA A 225 53.84 49.83 18.97
N ILE A 226 53.55 50.64 17.95
CA ILE A 226 54.21 51.94 17.73
C ILE A 226 53.91 52.90 18.89
N LEU A 227 52.65 53.00 19.33
CA LEU A 227 52.24 53.84 20.45
C LEU A 227 52.91 53.42 21.76
N ASN A 228 52.97 52.12 22.04
CA ASN A 228 53.67 51.58 23.20
C ASN A 228 55.17 51.92 23.14
N GLN A 229 55.80 51.79 21.98
CA GLN A 229 57.20 52.19 21.81
C GLN A 229 57.38 53.69 22.10
N ARG A 230 56.55 54.56 21.51
CA ARG A 230 56.60 56.01 21.77
C ARG A 230 56.37 56.34 23.25
N SER A 231 55.46 55.63 23.92
CA SER A 231 55.23 55.78 25.36
C SER A 231 56.49 55.46 26.17
N LEU A 232 57.19 54.39 25.83
CA LEU A 232 58.46 54.01 26.46
C LEU A 232 59.57 55.04 26.18
N GLU A 233 59.64 55.57 24.97
CA GLU A 233 60.60 56.63 24.60
C GLU A 233 60.37 57.90 25.42
N VAL A 234 59.11 58.34 25.56
CA VAL A 234 58.76 59.50 26.40
C VAL A 234 59.09 59.22 27.86
N LEU A 235 58.76 58.04 28.38
CA LEU A 235 59.13 57.64 29.74
C LEU A 235 60.64 57.69 29.96
N ALA A 236 61.44 57.26 28.97
CA ALA A 236 62.89 57.28 29.03
C ALA A 236 63.49 58.70 29.01
N MET A 237 62.75 59.71 28.55
CA MET A 237 63.16 61.12 28.57
C MET A 237 62.80 61.87 29.86
N LEU A 238 61.94 61.31 30.73
CA LEU A 238 61.55 61.93 32.00
C LEU A 238 62.63 61.82 33.09
N ASP A 239 62.67 62.80 34.01
CA ASP A 239 63.53 62.77 35.19
C ASP A 239 63.15 61.61 36.14
N VAL A 240 64.11 61.11 36.93
CA VAL A 240 63.98 59.91 37.78
C VAL A 240 62.81 60.03 38.77
N LYS A 241 62.57 61.22 39.33
CA LYS A 241 61.42 61.47 40.22
C LYS A 241 60.08 61.39 39.48
N GLN A 242 60.00 61.94 38.27
CA GLN A 242 58.79 61.92 37.45
C GLN A 242 58.50 60.52 36.90
N ARG A 243 59.53 59.80 36.48
CA ARG A 243 59.44 58.43 35.97
C ARG A 243 58.90 57.47 37.04
N LYS A 244 59.33 57.64 38.30
CA LYS A 244 58.84 56.86 39.45
C LYS A 244 57.34 57.09 39.72
N VAL A 245 56.88 58.34 39.70
CA VAL A 245 55.46 58.69 39.89
C VAL A 245 54.59 58.10 38.76
N VAL A 246 55.04 58.14 37.51
CA VAL A 246 54.26 57.59 36.38
C VAL A 246 54.22 56.05 36.41
N GLN A 247 55.33 55.41 36.78
CA GLN A 247 55.41 53.95 36.88
C GLN A 247 54.56 53.41 38.05
N GLU A 248 54.57 54.10 39.20
CA GLU A 248 53.72 53.78 40.35
C GLU A 248 52.22 53.89 39.96
N ASN A 249 51.80 54.95 39.28
CA ASN A 249 50.41 55.11 38.79
C ASN A 249 50.01 54.07 37.73
N MET A 250 50.90 53.66 36.83
CA MET A 250 50.64 52.59 35.86
C MET A 250 50.48 51.21 36.52
N SER A 251 51.22 50.95 37.60
CA SER A 251 51.19 49.67 38.32
C SER A 251 49.91 49.45 39.15
N LEU A 252 49.35 50.54 39.71
CA LEU A 252 48.10 50.52 40.50
C LEU A 252 46.88 50.05 39.70
N ASN A 253 46.85 50.23 38.38
CA ASN A 253 45.71 49.81 37.54
C ASN A 253 45.67 48.29 37.24
N LYS A 254 46.71 47.52 37.60
CA LYS A 254 46.79 46.08 37.29
C LYS A 254 46.38 45.15 38.44
N SER A 255 46.45 45.59 39.70
CA SER A 255 46.26 44.72 40.86
C SER A 255 44.79 44.52 41.28
N ASP A 256 43.90 45.46 40.96
CA ASP A 256 42.55 45.49 41.55
C ASP A 256 41.42 45.12 40.56
N ILE A 257 41.75 44.92 39.28
CA ILE A 257 40.76 44.82 38.17
C ILE A 257 40.82 43.46 37.44
N THR A 258 41.82 42.63 37.71
CA THR A 258 42.12 41.41 36.93
C THR A 258 41.17 40.23 37.16
N ASP A 259 40.31 40.27 38.18
CA ASP A 259 39.42 39.16 38.55
C ASP A 259 37.96 39.30 38.08
N PHE A 260 37.61 40.38 37.36
CA PHE A 260 36.25 40.58 36.86
C PHE A 260 36.14 40.18 35.40
N THR A 261 35.23 39.25 35.08
CA THR A 261 34.86 38.96 33.70
C THR A 261 34.29 40.23 33.03
N GLY A 262 34.48 40.39 31.71
CA GLY A 262 34.04 41.59 30.99
C GLY A 262 32.55 41.93 31.16
N LEU A 263 31.72 40.92 31.43
CA LEU A 263 30.32 41.11 31.78
C LEU A 263 30.12 41.65 33.20
N GLU A 264 30.89 41.17 34.18
CA GLU A 264 30.86 41.70 35.55
C GLU A 264 31.26 43.18 35.55
N LEU A 265 32.28 43.58 34.78
CA LEU A 265 32.67 44.99 34.62
C LEU A 265 31.57 45.84 33.99
N ALA A 266 30.86 45.32 32.99
CA ALA A 266 29.74 46.02 32.36
C ALA A 266 28.56 46.24 33.34
N VAL A 267 28.29 45.26 34.21
CA VAL A 267 27.25 45.39 35.24
C VAL A 267 27.68 46.36 36.34
N LEU A 268 28.96 46.34 36.73
CA LEU A 268 29.50 47.25 37.73
C LEU A 268 29.42 48.72 37.26
N GLY A 269 29.65 48.98 35.97
CA GLY A 269 29.60 50.31 35.37
C GLY A 269 28.19 50.85 35.06
N ALA A 270 27.14 50.04 35.17
CA ALA A 270 25.76 50.45 34.89
C ALA A 270 25.09 51.19 36.06
N CYS A 271 25.67 51.13 37.27
CA CYS A 271 25.18 51.83 38.46
C CYS A 271 25.58 53.32 38.42
N THR A 272 24.61 54.21 38.58
CA THR A 272 24.84 55.67 38.63
C THR A 272 25.01 56.22 40.05
N CYS A 273 25.16 55.36 41.06
CA CYS A 273 25.37 55.81 42.43
C CYS A 273 26.75 56.43 42.59
N ASN A 274 26.82 57.63 43.15
CA ASN A 274 28.07 58.33 43.42
C ASN A 274 28.80 57.67 44.61
N THR A 275 29.79 56.81 44.34
CA THR A 275 30.72 56.33 45.36
C THR A 275 32.00 57.17 45.36
N SER A 276 32.26 57.85 46.47
CA SER A 276 33.54 58.51 46.72
C SER A 276 34.60 57.44 47.03
N GLY A 277 35.55 57.24 46.10
CA GLY A 277 36.72 56.39 46.34
C GLY A 277 36.97 55.25 45.33
N GLY A 278 36.39 55.30 44.12
CA GLY A 278 36.74 54.36 43.04
C GLY A 278 36.28 52.91 43.24
N GLN A 279 35.59 52.62 44.34
CA GLN A 279 34.98 51.31 44.62
C GLN A 279 33.54 51.26 44.07
N PRO A 280 33.11 50.13 43.46
CA PRO A 280 31.76 50.00 42.95
C PRO A 280 30.73 50.04 44.09
N CYS A 281 29.63 50.75 43.85
CA CYS A 281 28.48 50.88 44.76
C CYS A 281 27.97 49.48 45.20
N PRO A 282 27.40 49.33 46.41
CA PRO A 282 26.84 48.05 46.86
C PRO A 282 25.78 47.47 45.92
N CYS A 283 24.99 48.32 45.27
CA CYS A 283 24.00 47.90 44.27
C CYS A 283 24.64 47.35 42.99
N ALA A 284 25.75 47.92 42.51
CA ALA A 284 26.55 47.36 41.41
C ALA A 284 27.11 45.98 41.79
N LYS A 285 27.68 45.86 43.00
CA LYS A 285 28.22 44.59 43.49
C LYS A 285 27.14 43.50 43.55
N MET A 286 25.98 43.83 44.11
CA MET A 286 24.85 42.90 44.17
C MET A 286 24.29 42.57 42.78
N ALA A 287 24.20 43.54 41.88
CA ALA A 287 23.78 43.32 40.50
C ALA A 287 24.76 42.42 39.75
N ALA A 288 26.07 42.58 39.94
CA ALA A 288 27.09 41.74 39.33
C ALA A 288 27.02 40.29 39.84
N VAL A 289 26.86 40.11 41.16
CA VAL A 289 26.69 38.78 41.78
C VAL A 289 25.42 38.09 41.30
N THR A 290 24.28 38.79 41.27
CA THR A 290 23.01 38.21 40.80
C THR A 290 23.05 37.92 39.30
N ARG A 291 23.71 38.75 38.49
CA ARG A 291 23.93 38.48 37.06
C ARG A 291 24.77 37.22 36.85
N LYS A 292 25.82 37.04 37.64
CA LYS A 292 26.67 35.83 37.63
C LYS A 292 25.86 34.58 37.98
N GLN A 293 25.06 34.65 39.05
CA GLN A 293 24.16 33.57 39.45
C GLN A 293 23.11 33.25 38.37
N LEU A 294 22.51 34.27 37.74
CA LEU A 294 21.54 34.06 36.65
C LEU A 294 22.17 33.37 35.45
N LEU A 295 23.41 33.70 35.09
CA LEU A 295 24.10 33.01 34.01
C LEU A 295 24.43 31.56 34.37
N HIS A 296 24.87 31.30 35.60
CA HIS A 296 25.09 29.94 36.08
C HIS A 296 23.81 29.12 35.99
N LEU A 297 22.69 29.64 36.51
CA LEU A 297 21.39 28.97 36.45
C LEU A 297 20.90 28.76 35.01
N LYS A 298 21.12 29.73 34.10
CA LYS A 298 20.80 29.55 32.68
C LYS A 298 21.59 28.41 32.04
N GLN A 299 22.89 28.31 32.35
CA GLN A 299 23.72 27.22 31.87
C GLN A 299 23.26 25.88 32.42
N GLU A 300 22.88 25.83 33.70
CA GLU A 300 22.36 24.63 34.35
C GLU A 300 21.02 24.17 33.73
N ILE A 301 20.10 25.10 33.46
CA ILE A 301 18.85 24.82 32.75
C ILE A 301 19.12 24.24 31.35
N GLU A 302 20.07 24.82 30.62
CA GLU A 302 20.42 24.34 29.28
C GLU A 302 21.01 22.93 29.33
N ASN A 303 21.87 22.65 30.30
CA ASN A 303 22.42 21.31 30.52
C ASN A 303 21.32 20.30 30.90
N LEU A 304 20.38 20.70 31.76
CA LEU A 304 19.24 19.85 32.14
C LEU A 304 18.31 19.58 30.96
N LYS A 305 18.07 20.57 30.09
CA LYS A 305 17.30 20.36 28.85
C LYS A 305 17.97 19.34 27.94
N LYS A 306 19.28 19.46 27.70
CA LYS A 306 20.05 18.48 26.92
C LYS A 306 19.94 17.08 27.52
N SER A 307 20.13 16.95 28.84
CA SER A 307 20.01 15.67 29.55
C SER A 307 18.59 15.07 29.44
N LYS A 308 17.54 15.91 29.52
CA LYS A 308 16.15 15.48 29.31
C LYS A 308 15.94 14.96 27.89
N ASP A 309 16.44 15.67 26.89
CA ASP A 309 16.29 15.28 25.48
C ASP A 309 17.02 13.97 25.19
N GLU A 310 18.23 13.78 25.73
CA GLU A 310 18.98 12.52 25.68
C GLU A 310 18.20 11.37 26.33
N ALA A 311 17.59 11.60 27.50
CA ALA A 311 16.77 10.60 28.17
C ALA A 311 15.53 10.24 27.34
N TYR A 312 14.91 11.20 26.64
CA TYR A 312 13.78 10.95 25.76
C TYR A 312 14.17 10.11 24.54
N ILE A 313 15.30 10.43 23.89
CA ILE A 313 15.86 9.65 22.79
C ILE A 313 16.17 8.22 23.24
N MET A 314 16.78 8.07 24.43
CA MET A 314 17.11 6.75 24.99
C MET A 314 15.85 5.94 25.30
N ALA A 315 14.82 6.56 25.88
CA ALA A 315 13.54 5.91 26.15
C ALA A 315 12.86 5.43 24.85
N ASP A 316 12.89 6.24 23.79
CA ASP A 316 12.35 5.85 22.49
C ASP A 316 13.15 4.70 21.86
N ALA A 317 14.49 4.73 21.97
CA ALA A 317 15.33 3.63 21.53
C ALA A 317 15.01 2.31 22.26
N PHE A 318 14.81 2.35 23.58
CA PHE A 318 14.36 1.18 24.34
C PHE A 318 12.97 0.70 23.93
N ARG A 319 12.03 1.63 23.71
CA ARG A 319 10.67 1.31 23.23
C ARG A 319 10.74 0.57 21.88
N ILE A 320 11.50 1.11 20.92
CA ILE A 320 11.68 0.51 19.59
C ILE A 320 12.35 -0.87 19.71
N ALA A 321 13.41 -0.99 20.50
CA ALA A 321 14.10 -2.26 20.69
C ALA A 321 13.19 -3.33 21.32
N PHE A 322 12.35 -2.93 22.27
CA PHE A 322 11.37 -3.81 22.90
C PHE A 322 10.28 -4.25 21.92
N GLU A 323 9.74 -3.34 21.11
CA GLU A 323 8.78 -3.66 20.06
C GLU A 323 9.37 -4.62 19.01
N GLN A 324 10.62 -4.40 18.61
CA GLN A 324 11.34 -5.32 17.71
C GLN A 324 11.49 -6.71 18.32
N GLN A 325 11.86 -6.82 19.60
CA GLN A 325 11.94 -8.10 20.30
C GLN A 325 10.57 -8.81 20.38
N LEU A 326 9.50 -8.07 20.65
CA LEU A 326 8.14 -8.62 20.68
C LEU A 326 7.72 -9.14 19.30
N MET A 327 7.99 -8.40 18.24
CA MET A 327 7.70 -8.82 16.87
C MET A 327 8.50 -10.07 16.49
N GLN A 328 9.80 -10.11 16.80
CA GLN A 328 10.63 -11.30 16.56
C GLN A 328 10.11 -12.53 17.33
N ARG A 329 9.74 -12.38 18.61
CA ARG A 329 9.17 -13.46 19.43
C ARG A 329 7.84 -13.95 18.86
N LYS A 330 6.97 -13.03 18.42
CA LYS A 330 5.68 -13.36 17.80
C LYS A 330 5.89 -14.14 16.51
N ASP A 331 6.81 -13.71 15.65
CA ASP A 331 7.12 -14.40 14.40
C ASP A 331 7.70 -15.80 14.63
N GLN A 332 8.60 -15.95 15.62
CA GLN A 332 9.11 -17.26 16.04
C GLN A 332 7.98 -18.17 16.55
N ALA A 333 7.06 -17.64 17.36
CA ALA A 333 5.92 -18.41 17.86
C ALA A 333 4.97 -18.85 16.74
N LEU A 334 4.73 -17.99 15.74
CA LEU A 334 3.94 -18.34 14.56
C LEU A 334 4.61 -19.45 13.73
N ARG A 335 5.91 -19.35 13.47
CA ARG A 335 6.68 -20.40 12.78
C ARG A 335 6.65 -21.73 13.54
N LEU A 336 6.80 -21.70 14.86
CA LEU A 336 6.69 -22.91 15.69
C LEU A 336 5.29 -23.52 15.65
N ALA A 337 4.24 -22.69 15.70
CA ALA A 337 2.85 -23.17 15.60
C ALA A 337 2.58 -23.84 14.25
N GLU A 338 3.12 -23.29 13.15
CA GLU A 338 3.03 -23.86 11.82
C GLU A 338 3.76 -25.21 11.71
N VAL A 339 4.99 -25.32 12.23
CA VAL A 339 5.73 -26.58 12.31
C VAL A 339 4.98 -27.63 13.14
N ILE A 340 4.39 -27.24 14.27
CA ILE A 340 3.57 -28.14 15.10
C ILE A 340 2.33 -28.61 14.33
N LYS A 341 1.67 -27.72 13.58
CA LYS A 341 0.51 -28.06 12.75
C LYS A 341 0.88 -29.08 11.67
N ILE A 342 1.95 -28.83 10.91
CA ILE A 342 2.46 -29.75 9.89
C ILE A 342 2.79 -31.10 10.53
N LYS A 343 3.53 -31.11 11.66
CA LYS A 343 3.88 -32.35 12.35
C LYS A 343 2.66 -33.14 12.83
N LYS A 344 1.59 -32.48 13.27
CA LYS A 344 0.32 -33.13 13.63
C LYS A 344 -0.38 -33.71 12.40
N GLU A 345 -0.43 -32.97 11.30
CA GLU A 345 -1.02 -33.43 10.04
C GLU A 345 -0.25 -34.63 9.47
N THR A 346 1.08 -34.59 9.44
CA THR A 346 1.95 -35.71 9.02
C THR A 346 1.79 -36.92 9.94
N LYS A 347 1.75 -36.74 11.26
CA LYS A 347 1.49 -37.85 12.21
C LYS A 347 0.11 -38.46 11.98
N PHE A 348 -0.90 -37.65 11.68
CA PHE A 348 -2.25 -38.12 11.40
C PHE A 348 -2.34 -38.88 10.08
N THR A 349 -1.63 -38.44 9.04
CA THR A 349 -1.54 -39.17 7.76
C THR A 349 -0.80 -40.50 7.93
N ASN A 350 0.30 -40.50 8.68
CA ASN A 350 1.07 -41.72 8.95
C ASN A 350 0.26 -42.75 9.77
N TRP A 351 -0.53 -42.28 10.75
CA TRP A 351 -1.47 -43.14 11.49
C TRP A 351 -2.58 -43.71 10.61
N ARG A 352 -3.08 -42.94 9.63
CA ARG A 352 -4.08 -43.43 8.68
C ARG A 352 -3.50 -44.50 7.76
N CYS A 353 -2.28 -44.28 7.24
CA CYS A 353 -1.59 -45.22 6.36
C CYS A 353 -1.19 -46.53 7.07
N LEU A 354 -0.85 -46.49 8.36
CA LEU A 354 -0.60 -47.70 9.15
C LEU A 354 -1.87 -48.54 9.39
N LYS A 355 -3.05 -47.92 9.39
CA LYS A 355 -4.32 -48.60 9.64
C LYS A 355 -4.88 -49.29 8.39
N ASP A 356 -4.53 -48.79 7.20
CA ASP A 356 -4.98 -49.36 5.92
C ASP A 356 -4.08 -50.51 5.43
N ASN A 357 -2.87 -50.67 5.96
CA ASN A 357 -1.92 -51.74 5.61
C ASN A 357 -1.87 -52.91 6.61
N GLY A 358 -2.80 -52.96 7.57
CA GLY A 358 -2.95 -54.06 8.52
C GLY A 358 -4.18 -54.91 8.21
N ASN A 359 -4.11 -55.72 7.15
CA ASN A 359 -5.05 -56.81 6.85
C ASN A 359 -4.26 -58.09 6.64
#